data_AF-A0A166LSD9-F1
#
_entry.id   AF-A0A166LSD9-F1
#
_cell.length_a   1.000
_cell.length_b   1.000
_cell.length_c   1.000
_cell.angle_alpha   90.00
_cell.angle_beta   90.00
_cell.angle_gamma   90.00
#
_symmetry.space_group_name_H-M   'P 1'
#
loop_
_entity.id
_entity.type
_entity.pdbx_description
1 polymer ?
#
loop_
_entity_poly.entity_id
_entity_poly.type
_entity_poly.pdbx_seq_one_letter_code
_entity_poly.pdbx_strand_id
1 'polypeptide(L)'
;MFPISCNAFGDILAVAQLIRDLAEALNETRGAAQDCREFAHGLDLMASMMKEAYRVADNSLDSSLRETLLKHIRLCCDDIKRADQLTTGFDALLSARQSDVSGRAPNLRNRLSRGGKMLQWHFMKASEAAEFTQCFRKRCSSMAFQFILLNEDSAQCRHAEVSTNISLLLQDVAILAKALGVEVSRPTLQWQAQDNGQGSRLLSQTEAGANQPSSARPAEASSGLPIGQCDNHSQSTSLDSNLFGASSSTVNVDPDRRYKVSSSQQKRNDERYSAPTTYQCRVLQVTGLPVQLGHFRTTKYTVEVSIGSDVRRTRQALHGPNPRWDETLFESFSTPDEFTPVTMRVIRMRHATDHQVVANKTLALNLHDVTVHGAQAKTWFLNCLGNFEKLIHSQVKITLGFARNAPQISYNDDVPTKASISEDDLYHPEQSSSSQWGELVSAMQGFLRAVEHISEVHPDATVAYKLLLSVPEKATNALERDKQVNALCTVVKDALLFVTETEPLHNPLEGTYSNQVQILLRITHQITECFRFLRTYADELGACLWSDSIQYPLTVGHADKHVQRYKEIVEYLLSSFRDRALVEIQIKVHHHADLGVPRLANHDA
;
A
#
# COMPACT_ATOMS: atom_id res chain seq x y z
N MET A 1 8.79 28.93 22.31
CA MET A 1 10.22 28.63 22.08
C MET A 1 10.53 27.26 22.68
N PHE A 2 10.62 26.23 21.84
CA PHE A 2 10.88 24.85 22.29
C PHE A 2 12.39 24.57 22.21
N PRO A 3 13.09 24.24 23.31
CA PRO A 3 14.50 23.87 23.28
C PRO A 3 14.62 22.39 22.86
N ILE A 4 14.25 22.06 21.62
CA ILE A 4 14.49 20.73 21.08
C ILE A 4 15.85 20.78 20.36
N SER A 5 16.85 20.12 20.93
CA SER A 5 18.21 20.14 20.39
C SER A 5 18.43 19.15 19.24
N CYS A 6 17.40 18.42 18.80
CA CYS A 6 17.46 17.37 17.76
C CYS A 6 18.70 16.46 17.94
N ASN A 7 19.06 16.15 19.20
CA ASN A 7 20.31 15.47 19.55
C ASN A 7 20.09 13.97 19.73
N ALA A 8 18.87 13.55 20.09
CA ALA A 8 18.47 12.16 20.14
C ALA A 8 17.50 11.82 19.00
N PHE A 9 17.49 10.57 18.54
CA PHE A 9 16.53 10.11 17.53
C PHE A 9 15.08 10.31 17.97
N GLY A 10 14.77 10.18 19.26
CA GLY A 10 13.44 10.48 19.81
C GLY A 10 12.99 11.94 19.59
N ASP A 11 13.92 12.90 19.60
CA ASP A 11 13.63 14.32 19.36
C ASP A 11 13.13 14.54 17.93
N ILE A 12 13.62 13.76 16.97
CA ILE A 12 13.27 13.86 15.55
C ILE A 12 11.79 13.52 15.34
N LEU A 13 11.31 12.49 16.02
CA LEU A 13 9.90 12.09 15.95
C LEU A 13 8.99 13.15 16.60
N ALA A 14 9.41 13.70 17.73
CA ALA A 14 8.68 14.78 18.40
C ALA A 14 8.60 16.04 17.52
N VAL A 15 9.71 16.43 16.88
CA VAL A 15 9.74 17.56 15.94
C VAL A 15 8.87 17.28 14.72
N ALA A 16 8.94 16.08 14.15
CA ALA A 16 8.09 15.71 13.01
C ALA A 16 6.60 15.76 13.35
N GLN A 17 6.22 15.35 14.57
CA GLN A 17 4.83 15.46 15.02
C GLN A 17 4.40 16.91 15.20
N LEU A 18 5.24 17.75 15.82
CA LEU A 18 4.98 19.18 15.98
C LEU A 18 4.76 19.89 14.63
N ILE A 19 5.61 19.60 13.63
CA ILE A 19 5.48 20.15 12.27
C ILE A 19 4.14 19.75 11.65
N ARG A 20 3.72 18.49 11.83
CA ARG A 20 2.46 17.99 11.29
C ARG A 20 1.26 18.70 11.93
N ASP A 21 1.29 18.87 13.24
CA ASP A 21 0.23 19.57 13.98
C ASP A 21 0.13 21.05 13.52
N LEU A 22 1.28 21.68 13.23
CA LEU A 22 1.34 23.03 12.67
C LEU A 22 0.78 23.08 11.24
N ALA A 23 1.18 22.14 10.38
CA ALA A 23 0.68 22.04 9.01
C ALA A 23 -0.84 21.86 8.97
N GLU A 24 -1.38 20.99 9.83
CA GLU A 24 -2.82 20.76 9.95
C GLU A 24 -3.56 22.02 10.43
N ALA A 25 -3.05 22.69 11.47
CA ALA A 25 -3.66 23.92 12.00
C ALA A 25 -3.67 25.06 10.96
N LEU A 26 -2.66 25.12 10.09
CA LEU A 26 -2.61 26.06 8.98
C LEU A 26 -3.60 25.67 7.87
N ASN A 27 -3.73 24.38 7.56
CA ASN A 27 -4.60 23.88 6.48
C ASN A 27 -6.10 23.96 6.81
N GLU A 28 -6.49 23.86 8.09
CA GLU A 28 -7.89 23.96 8.56
C GLU A 28 -8.53 25.34 8.34
N THR A 29 -7.73 26.35 8.02
CA THR A 29 -8.22 27.70 7.77
C THR A 29 -8.89 27.80 6.39
N ARG A 30 -10.20 27.51 6.32
CA ARG A 30 -11.02 27.69 5.11
C ARG A 30 -10.83 29.11 4.55
N GLY A 31 -10.30 29.21 3.33
CA GLY A 31 -10.03 30.48 2.65
C GLY A 31 -8.59 30.98 2.74
N ALA A 32 -7.64 30.19 3.29
CA ALA A 32 -6.23 30.53 3.27
C ALA A 32 -5.74 30.86 1.85
N ALA A 33 -4.77 31.76 1.74
CA ALA A 33 -4.13 32.03 0.46
C ALA A 33 -3.37 30.80 -0.05
N GLN A 34 -3.18 30.75 -1.37
CA GLN A 34 -2.45 29.65 -2.02
C GLN A 34 -1.07 29.45 -1.40
N ASP A 35 -0.35 30.53 -1.13
CA ASP A 35 1.01 30.48 -0.55
C ASP A 35 1.01 29.86 0.86
N CYS A 36 -0.02 30.11 1.66
CA CYS A 36 -0.19 29.50 2.99
C CYS A 36 -0.44 27.99 2.89
N ARG A 37 -1.26 27.55 1.92
CA ARG A 37 -1.48 26.14 1.65
C ARG A 37 -0.22 25.44 1.16
N GLU A 38 0.54 26.09 0.29
CA GLU A 38 1.80 25.55 -0.22
C GLU A 38 2.85 25.42 0.89
N PHE A 39 2.92 26.40 1.79
CA PHE A 39 3.76 26.36 2.98
C PHE A 39 3.34 25.24 3.95
N ALA A 40 2.05 25.13 4.26
CA ALA A 40 1.52 24.05 5.09
C ALA A 40 1.82 22.67 4.49
N HIS A 41 1.66 22.53 3.17
CA HIS A 41 2.02 21.30 2.46
C HIS A 41 3.53 21.02 2.51
N GLY A 42 4.37 22.05 2.40
CA GLY A 42 5.83 21.93 2.56
C GLY A 42 6.23 21.44 3.95
N LEU A 43 5.56 21.91 4.99
CA LEU A 43 5.73 21.44 6.37
C LEU A 43 5.31 19.97 6.52
N ASP A 44 4.14 19.57 6.02
CA ASP A 44 3.69 18.18 6.11
C ASP A 44 4.60 17.19 5.36
N LEU A 45 5.11 17.61 4.19
CA LEU A 45 6.10 16.84 3.44
C LEU A 45 7.40 16.68 4.24
N MET A 46 7.88 17.76 4.88
CA MET A 46 9.07 17.73 5.73
C MET A 46 8.88 16.79 6.93
N ALA A 47 7.75 16.88 7.62
CA ALA A 47 7.41 16.00 8.73
C ALA A 47 7.45 14.52 8.32
N SER A 48 6.86 14.20 7.17
CA SER A 48 6.82 12.84 6.63
C SER A 48 8.22 12.34 6.26
N MET A 49 9.05 13.19 5.64
CA MET A 49 10.44 12.87 5.33
C MET A 49 11.30 12.67 6.59
N MET A 50 11.09 13.47 7.65
CA MET A 50 11.79 13.30 8.93
C MET A 50 11.40 11.99 9.64
N LYS A 51 10.12 11.59 9.59
CA LYS A 51 9.67 10.29 10.10
C LYS A 51 10.31 9.13 9.34
N GLU A 52 10.39 9.24 8.02
CA GLU A 52 11.04 8.23 7.20
C GLU A 52 12.56 8.18 7.46
N ALA A 53 13.20 9.34 7.61
CA ALA A 53 14.63 9.43 7.95
C ALA A 53 14.92 8.75 9.30
N TYR A 54 14.05 8.98 10.29
CA TYR A 54 14.12 8.29 11.58
C TYR A 54 14.01 6.77 11.37
N ARG A 55 13.00 6.31 10.64
CA ARG A 55 12.77 4.88 10.38
C ARG A 55 13.96 4.22 9.71
N VAL A 56 14.53 4.86 8.69
CA VAL A 56 15.72 4.35 7.97
C VAL A 56 16.95 4.34 8.88
N ALA A 57 17.16 5.40 9.64
CA ALA A 57 18.32 5.51 10.53
C ALA A 57 18.26 4.54 11.73
N ASP A 58 17.07 4.27 12.26
CA ASP A 58 16.84 3.35 13.38
C ASP A 58 17.09 1.89 12.97
N ASN A 59 16.70 1.54 11.74
CA ASN A 59 16.92 0.19 11.19
C ASN A 59 18.31 -0.01 10.57
N SER A 60 19.13 1.05 10.43
CA SER A 60 20.44 0.94 9.79
C SER A 60 21.56 0.64 10.80
N LEU A 61 22.40 -0.33 10.45
CA LEU A 61 23.65 -0.63 11.17
C LEU A 61 24.79 0.32 10.76
N ASP A 62 24.64 1.06 9.66
CA ASP A 62 25.68 1.96 9.15
C ASP A 62 25.70 3.29 9.91
N SER A 63 26.73 3.46 10.74
CA SER A 63 26.97 4.66 11.53
C SER A 63 27.17 5.93 10.68
N SER A 64 27.82 5.81 9.51
CA SER A 64 28.11 6.93 8.63
C SER A 64 26.85 7.47 7.96
N LEU A 65 25.94 6.55 7.62
CA LEU A 65 24.61 6.88 7.15
C LEU A 65 23.82 7.62 8.23
N ARG A 66 23.78 7.04 9.45
CA ARG A 66 23.06 7.65 10.56
C ARG A 66 23.54 9.07 10.82
N GLU A 67 24.86 9.31 10.78
CA GLU A 67 25.44 10.63 10.92
C GLU A 67 25.04 11.58 9.78
N THR A 68 25.06 11.10 8.53
CA THR A 68 24.66 11.89 7.35
C THR A 68 23.18 12.28 7.39
N LEU A 69 22.30 11.36 7.79
CA LEU A 69 20.87 11.64 7.97
C LEU A 69 20.64 12.61 9.12
N LEU A 70 21.30 12.41 10.27
CA LEU A 70 21.22 13.34 11.39
C LEU A 70 21.68 14.75 11.00
N LYS A 71 22.73 14.88 10.20
CA LYS A 71 23.19 16.17 9.66
C LYS A 71 22.11 16.86 8.83
N HIS A 72 21.43 16.13 7.94
CA HIS A 72 20.33 16.70 7.15
C HIS A 72 19.12 17.07 8.00
N ILE A 73 18.78 16.25 8.98
CA ILE A 73 17.69 16.50 9.92
C ILE A 73 17.96 17.74 10.75
N ARG A 74 19.19 17.93 11.25
CA ARG A 74 19.60 19.15 11.97
C ARG A 74 19.42 20.40 11.12
N LEU A 75 19.83 20.36 9.85
CA LEU A 75 19.59 21.46 8.91
C LEU A 75 18.11 21.74 8.71
N CYS A 76 17.26 20.70 8.69
CA CYS A 76 15.81 20.88 8.66
C CYS A 76 15.28 21.50 9.96
N CYS A 77 15.76 21.05 11.13
CA CYS A 77 15.42 21.64 12.43
C CYS A 77 15.77 23.14 12.46
N ASP A 78 16.93 23.54 11.91
CA ASP A 78 17.34 24.95 11.80
C ASP A 78 16.41 25.73 10.85
N ASP A 79 16.04 25.15 9.71
CA ASP A 79 15.10 25.75 8.76
C ASP A 79 13.71 25.94 9.41
N ILE A 80 13.24 24.96 10.18
CA ILE A 80 11.97 25.03 10.93
C ILE A 80 12.06 26.06 12.04
N LYS A 81 13.18 26.14 12.77
CA LYS A 81 13.37 27.13 13.83
C LYS A 81 13.39 28.56 13.27
N ARG A 82 13.99 28.75 12.10
CA ARG A 82 13.92 30.03 11.38
C ARG A 82 12.50 30.33 10.90
N ALA A 83 11.76 29.34 10.42
CA ALA A 83 10.35 29.50 10.06
C ALA A 83 9.47 29.81 11.30
N ASP A 84 9.75 29.17 12.43
CA ASP A 84 9.04 29.37 13.72
C ASP A 84 9.15 30.83 14.17
N GLN A 85 10.35 31.42 14.07
CA GLN A 85 10.58 32.83 14.38
C GLN A 85 9.74 33.77 13.50
N LEU A 86 9.39 33.36 12.28
CA LEU A 86 8.53 34.12 11.39
C LEU A 86 7.04 33.86 11.63
N THR A 87 6.72 32.73 12.25
CA THR A 87 5.37 32.42 12.73
C THR A 87 5.12 32.86 14.17
N THR A 88 6.10 33.45 14.88
CA THR A 88 5.90 33.95 16.25
C THR A 88 4.69 34.90 16.30
N GLY A 89 3.67 34.57 17.09
CA GLY A 89 2.37 35.26 17.10
C GLY A 89 1.19 34.44 16.55
N PHE A 90 1.49 33.33 15.87
CA PHE A 90 0.54 32.27 15.48
C PHE A 90 0.28 31.26 16.59
N ASP A 91 1.08 31.24 17.66
CA ASP A 91 0.84 30.42 18.85
C ASP A 91 -0.55 30.66 19.45
N ALA A 92 -1.08 31.87 19.28
CA ALA A 92 -2.44 32.23 19.65
C ALA A 92 -3.50 31.47 18.83
N LEU A 93 -3.21 31.08 17.58
CA LEU A 93 -4.09 30.25 16.75
C LEU A 93 -4.03 28.78 17.18
N LEU A 94 -2.85 28.29 17.54
CA LEU A 94 -2.66 26.93 18.07
C LEU A 94 -3.30 26.78 19.46
N SER A 95 -3.11 27.78 20.33
CA SER A 95 -3.72 27.83 21.67
C SER A 95 -5.24 27.94 21.62
N ALA A 96 -5.80 28.62 20.61
CA ALA A 96 -7.24 28.68 20.40
C ALA A 96 -7.83 27.29 20.08
N ARG A 97 -7.13 26.46 19.29
CA ARG A 97 -7.53 25.08 18.97
C ARG A 97 -7.63 24.21 20.23
N GLN A 98 -6.69 24.36 21.16
CA GLN A 98 -6.69 23.59 22.41
C GLN A 98 -7.80 24.04 23.38
N SER A 99 -8.22 25.31 23.32
CA SER A 99 -9.27 25.85 24.21
C SER A 99 -10.70 25.41 23.84
N ASP A 100 -10.95 25.02 22.59
CA ASP A 100 -12.26 24.60 22.10
C ASP A 100 -12.72 23.24 22.67
N VAL A 101 -11.83 22.49 23.31
CA VAL A 101 -12.15 21.20 23.98
C VAL A 101 -12.92 21.42 25.29
N SER A 102 -12.97 22.64 25.84
CA SER A 102 -13.65 22.97 27.10
C SER A 102 -15.17 23.25 26.98
N GLY A 103 -15.80 23.10 25.81
CA GLY A 103 -17.25 23.24 25.67
C GLY A 103 -17.84 24.64 25.94
N ARG A 104 -17.00 25.66 26.17
CA ARG A 104 -17.44 27.05 26.35
C ARG A 104 -17.41 27.75 24.99
N ALA A 105 -18.56 28.31 24.59
CA ALA A 105 -18.71 28.96 23.29
C ALA A 105 -17.59 29.98 23.01
N PRO A 106 -16.88 29.89 21.87
CA PRO A 106 -15.74 30.75 21.58
C PRO A 106 -16.19 32.20 21.41
N ASN A 107 -15.59 33.11 22.18
CA ASN A 107 -15.84 34.54 22.09
C ASN A 107 -15.63 35.03 20.64
N LEU A 108 -16.64 35.71 20.07
CA LEU A 108 -16.64 36.25 18.70
C LEU A 108 -15.39 37.09 18.37
N ARG A 109 -14.82 37.74 19.40
CA ARG A 109 -13.58 38.52 19.35
C ARG A 109 -12.37 37.69 18.90
N ASN A 110 -12.28 36.42 19.30
CA ASN A 110 -11.17 35.54 18.92
C ASN A 110 -11.25 35.15 17.44
N ARG A 111 -12.46 34.95 16.89
CA ARG A 111 -12.66 34.66 15.46
C ARG A 111 -12.24 35.82 14.55
N LEU A 112 -12.59 37.05 14.91
CA LEU A 112 -12.19 38.24 14.13
C LEU A 112 -10.68 38.50 14.21
N SER A 113 -10.06 38.25 15.37
CA SER A 113 -8.59 38.37 15.50
C SER A 113 -7.83 37.36 14.64
N ARG A 114 -8.41 36.18 14.39
CA ARG A 114 -7.82 35.13 13.54
C ARG A 114 -7.76 35.55 12.07
N GLY A 115 -8.86 36.13 11.54
CA GLY A 115 -8.88 36.68 10.17
C GLY A 115 -7.90 37.84 9.98
N GLY A 116 -7.81 38.74 10.95
CA GLY A 116 -6.86 39.86 10.91
C GLY A 116 -5.39 39.42 10.91
N LYS A 117 -5.03 38.45 11.75
CA LYS A 117 -3.66 37.88 11.78
C LYS A 117 -3.32 37.11 10.49
N MET A 118 -4.29 36.44 9.87
CA MET A 118 -4.08 35.78 8.58
C MET A 118 -3.82 36.78 7.45
N LEU A 119 -4.59 37.88 7.39
CA LEU A 119 -4.34 38.94 6.41
C LEU A 119 -2.99 39.61 6.67
N GLN A 120 -2.66 39.88 7.93
CA GLN A 120 -1.36 40.42 8.29
C GLN A 120 -0.20 39.52 7.83
N TRP A 121 -0.32 38.20 7.99
CA TRP A 121 0.67 37.26 7.47
C TRP A 121 0.72 37.24 5.95
N HIS A 122 -0.44 37.27 5.28
CA HIS A 122 -0.49 37.31 3.82
C HIS A 122 0.24 38.54 3.27
N PHE A 123 0.07 39.70 3.89
CA PHE A 123 0.69 40.94 3.41
C PHE A 123 2.15 41.09 3.84
N MET A 124 2.54 40.55 5.00
CA MET A 124 3.90 40.77 5.54
C MET A 124 4.86 39.60 5.32
N LYS A 125 4.36 38.38 5.09
CA LYS A 125 5.15 37.14 5.22
C LYS A 125 5.00 36.15 4.07
N ALA A 126 4.18 36.44 3.05
CA ALA A 126 3.98 35.54 1.92
C ALA A 126 5.28 35.26 1.12
N SER A 127 6.13 36.27 0.91
CA SER A 127 7.42 36.08 0.22
C SER A 127 8.37 35.17 1.01
N GLU A 128 8.47 35.40 2.32
CA GLU A 128 9.28 34.56 3.21
C GLU A 128 8.72 33.12 3.25
N ALA A 129 7.39 32.96 3.31
CA ALA A 129 6.76 31.63 3.28
C ALA A 129 7.05 30.87 1.98
N ALA A 130 7.09 31.55 0.84
CA ALA A 130 7.48 30.95 -0.44
C ALA A 130 8.96 30.50 -0.42
N GLU A 131 9.86 31.30 0.15
CA GLU A 131 11.28 30.94 0.33
C GLU A 131 11.43 29.69 1.21
N PHE A 132 10.73 29.62 2.35
CA PHE A 132 10.75 28.43 3.20
C PHE A 132 10.14 27.22 2.51
N THR A 133 9.05 27.39 1.76
CA THR A 133 8.45 26.30 0.98
C THR A 133 9.47 25.73 -0.01
N GLN A 134 10.22 26.59 -0.71
CA GLN A 134 11.28 26.16 -1.62
C GLN A 134 12.43 25.48 -0.86
N CYS A 135 12.83 26.02 0.29
CA CYS A 135 13.85 25.43 1.15
C CYS A 135 13.45 24.02 1.59
N PHE A 136 12.23 23.85 2.10
CA PHE A 136 11.68 22.56 2.52
C PHE A 136 11.65 21.57 1.36
N ARG A 137 11.17 21.97 0.18
CA ARG A 137 11.20 21.10 -1.01
C ARG A 137 12.62 20.66 -1.35
N LYS A 138 13.59 21.58 -1.36
CA LYS A 138 15.00 21.27 -1.65
C LYS A 138 15.57 20.27 -0.64
N ARG A 139 15.28 20.44 0.66
CA ARG A 139 15.69 19.52 1.72
C ARG A 139 15.05 18.14 1.57
N CYS A 140 13.74 18.08 1.33
CA CYS A 140 13.02 16.84 1.09
C CYS A 140 13.59 16.10 -0.13
N SER A 141 13.82 16.77 -1.25
CA SER A 141 14.45 16.15 -2.44
C SER A 141 15.85 15.63 -2.14
N SER A 142 16.65 16.38 -1.38
CA SER A 142 17.99 15.94 -0.96
C SER A 142 17.93 14.69 -0.10
N MET A 143 17.04 14.63 0.90
CA MET A 143 16.85 13.45 1.75
C MET A 143 16.31 12.26 0.95
N ALA A 144 15.35 12.47 0.06
CA ALA A 144 14.81 11.44 -0.80
C ALA A 144 15.87 10.85 -1.73
N PHE A 145 16.73 11.68 -2.31
CA PHE A 145 17.86 11.23 -3.11
C PHE A 145 18.83 10.38 -2.30
N GLN A 146 19.15 10.79 -1.07
CA GLN A 146 19.97 9.98 -0.17
C GLN A 146 19.30 8.62 0.11
N PHE A 147 17.98 8.58 0.39
CA PHE A 147 17.27 7.30 0.58
C PHE A 147 17.33 6.38 -0.65
N ILE A 148 17.29 6.94 -1.86
CA ILE A 148 17.40 6.14 -3.08
C ILE A 148 18.79 5.51 -3.19
N LEU A 149 19.86 6.31 -3.02
CA LEU A 149 21.23 5.81 -3.04
C LEU A 149 21.44 4.69 -2.01
N LEU A 150 20.88 4.85 -0.82
CA LEU A 150 21.01 3.87 0.25
C LEU A 150 20.22 2.60 0.02
N ASN A 151 19.06 2.71 -0.63
CA ASN A 151 18.30 1.54 -1.03
C ASN A 151 19.02 0.75 -2.13
N GLU A 152 19.69 1.43 -3.06
CA GLU A 152 20.52 0.79 -4.10
C GLU A 152 21.72 0.05 -3.49
N ASP A 153 22.45 0.68 -2.57
CA ASP A 153 23.55 0.03 -1.84
C ASP A 153 23.05 -1.16 -1.00
N SER A 154 21.89 -1.02 -0.34
CA SER A 154 21.28 -2.12 0.41
C SER A 154 20.80 -3.27 -0.48
N ALA A 155 20.37 -2.98 -1.71
CA ALA A 155 19.96 -3.98 -2.68
C ALA A 155 21.18 -4.71 -3.23
N GLN A 156 22.28 -3.99 -3.44
CA GLN A 156 23.54 -4.55 -3.90
C GLN A 156 24.22 -5.41 -2.82
N CYS A 157 24.18 -4.98 -1.54
CA CYS A 157 24.59 -5.82 -0.41
C CYS A 157 23.71 -7.06 -0.27
N ARG A 158 22.38 -6.93 -0.37
CA ARG A 158 21.47 -8.09 -0.33
C ARG A 158 21.71 -9.04 -1.50
N HIS A 159 22.03 -8.53 -2.68
CA HIS A 159 22.38 -9.35 -3.83
C HIS A 159 23.70 -10.12 -3.60
N ALA A 160 24.70 -9.48 -3.00
CA ALA A 160 25.96 -10.13 -2.61
C ALA A 160 25.73 -11.22 -1.52
N GLU A 161 24.90 -10.94 -0.53
CA GLU A 161 24.54 -11.88 0.54
C GLU A 161 23.77 -13.10 -0.03
N VAL A 162 22.76 -12.86 -0.86
CA VAL A 162 22.01 -13.93 -1.55
C VAL A 162 22.93 -14.74 -2.45
N SER A 163 23.85 -14.10 -3.18
CA SER A 163 24.85 -14.80 -3.99
C SER A 163 25.77 -15.69 -3.14
N THR A 164 26.15 -15.22 -1.96
CA THR A 164 26.98 -15.99 -1.01
C THR A 164 26.21 -17.18 -0.44
N ASN A 165 24.96 -16.98 -0.04
CA ASN A 165 24.09 -18.04 0.47
C ASN A 165 23.79 -19.11 -0.58
N ILE A 166 23.58 -18.71 -1.84
CA ILE A 166 23.42 -19.65 -2.97
C ILE A 166 24.71 -20.45 -3.19
N SER A 167 25.88 -19.81 -3.10
CA SER A 167 27.17 -20.50 -3.22
C SER A 167 27.36 -21.57 -2.13
N LEU A 168 27.01 -21.24 -0.87
CA LEU A 168 27.06 -22.18 0.25
C LEU A 168 26.09 -23.35 0.06
N LEU A 169 24.85 -23.08 -0.35
CA LEU A 169 23.87 -24.14 -0.64
C LEU A 169 24.33 -25.06 -1.78
N LEU A 170 24.92 -24.50 -2.83
CA LEU A 170 25.48 -25.31 -3.93
C LEU A 170 26.66 -26.17 -3.46
N GLN A 171 27.45 -25.70 -2.51
CA GLN A 171 28.54 -26.45 -1.90
C GLN A 171 28.00 -27.61 -1.04
N ASP A 172 26.96 -27.38 -0.23
CA ASP A 172 26.32 -28.42 0.58
C ASP A 172 25.67 -29.49 -0.29
N VAL A 173 24.98 -29.09 -1.37
CA VAL A 173 24.42 -30.01 -2.36
C VAL A 173 25.51 -30.85 -3.02
N ALA A 174 26.68 -30.26 -3.32
CA ALA A 174 27.80 -31.01 -3.87
C ALA A 174 28.39 -32.03 -2.87
N ILE A 175 28.46 -31.67 -1.58
CA ILE A 175 28.91 -32.59 -0.51
C ILE A 175 27.91 -33.75 -0.37
N LEU A 176 26.61 -33.46 -0.36
CA LEU A 176 25.55 -34.48 -0.26
C LEU A 176 25.53 -35.40 -1.48
N ALA A 177 25.65 -34.85 -2.68
CA ALA A 177 25.73 -35.63 -3.92
C ALA A 177 26.92 -36.61 -3.90
N LYS A 178 28.08 -36.14 -3.43
CA LYS A 178 29.28 -36.97 -3.26
C LYS A 178 29.07 -38.08 -2.22
N ALA A 179 28.40 -37.78 -1.11
CA ALA A 179 28.08 -38.78 -0.08
C ALA A 179 27.10 -39.85 -0.58
N LEU A 180 26.22 -39.51 -1.52
CA LEU A 180 25.24 -40.42 -2.12
C LEU A 180 25.76 -41.19 -3.34
N GLY A 181 27.02 -40.97 -3.76
CA GLY A 181 27.58 -41.61 -4.95
C GLY A 181 26.95 -41.14 -6.26
N VAL A 182 26.24 -40.01 -6.24
CA VAL A 182 25.66 -39.39 -7.43
C VAL A 182 26.69 -38.43 -8.01
N GLU A 183 27.26 -38.76 -9.17
CA GLU A 183 28.06 -37.82 -9.94
C GLU A 183 27.15 -36.70 -10.45
N VAL A 184 27.09 -35.60 -9.70
CA VAL A 184 26.54 -34.34 -10.22
C VAL A 184 27.60 -33.74 -11.12
N SER A 185 27.45 -33.96 -12.43
CA SER A 185 28.16 -33.19 -13.45
C SER A 185 27.99 -31.71 -13.14
N ARG A 186 29.09 -31.01 -12.81
CA ARG A 186 29.08 -29.57 -12.54
C ARG A 186 28.24 -28.88 -13.61
N PRO A 187 27.14 -28.20 -13.27
CA PRO A 187 26.53 -27.29 -14.22
C PRO A 187 27.57 -26.20 -14.46
N THR A 188 28.05 -26.09 -15.69
CA THR A 188 28.85 -24.94 -16.14
C THR A 188 27.92 -23.72 -16.19
N LEU A 189 27.52 -23.21 -15.04
CA LEU A 189 26.86 -21.91 -14.91
C LEU A 189 27.96 -20.85 -14.84
N GLN A 190 28.58 -20.63 -16.00
CA GLN A 190 29.37 -19.44 -16.23
C GLN A 190 28.39 -18.27 -16.39
N TRP A 191 28.10 -17.57 -15.29
CA TRP A 191 27.50 -16.24 -15.35
C TRP A 191 28.53 -15.30 -16.00
N GLN A 192 28.50 -15.21 -17.34
CA GLN A 192 29.09 -14.08 -18.04
C GLN A 192 28.25 -12.85 -17.69
N ALA A 193 28.70 -12.10 -16.69
CA ALA A 193 28.36 -10.69 -16.59
C ALA A 193 28.95 -10.01 -17.82
N GLN A 194 28.13 -9.90 -18.87
CA GLN A 194 28.45 -9.13 -20.05
C GLN A 194 28.33 -7.66 -19.65
N ASP A 195 29.46 -7.11 -19.22
CA ASP A 195 29.69 -5.71 -18.97
C ASP A 195 29.40 -4.92 -20.26
N ASN A 196 28.20 -4.35 -20.35
CA ASN A 196 27.82 -3.43 -21.43
C ASN A 196 28.46 -2.05 -21.19
N GLY A 197 29.79 -2.04 -21.18
CA GLY A 197 30.63 -0.85 -21.26
C GLY A 197 30.80 -0.37 -22.71
N GLN A 198 29.70 -0.14 -23.44
CA GLN A 198 29.73 0.57 -24.74
C GLN A 198 28.52 1.50 -24.86
N GLY A 199 28.58 2.61 -24.12
CA GLY A 199 27.58 3.67 -24.16
C GLY A 199 28.16 5.04 -23.74
N SER A 200 29.42 5.32 -24.08
CA SER A 200 30.02 6.66 -23.92
C SER A 200 31.22 6.84 -24.85
N ARG A 201 30.99 6.70 -26.15
CA ARG A 201 31.89 7.22 -27.22
C ARG A 201 31.07 7.46 -28.48
N LEU A 202 30.32 8.55 -28.51
CA LEU A 202 29.81 9.18 -29.73
C LEU A 202 29.25 10.55 -29.36
N LEU A 203 30.14 11.53 -29.26
CA LEU A 203 29.88 12.97 -29.48
C LEU A 203 31.23 13.69 -29.38
N SER A 204 32.01 13.61 -30.44
CA SER A 204 33.09 14.55 -30.78
C SER A 204 33.72 14.07 -32.09
N GLN A 205 33.26 14.62 -33.23
CA GLN A 205 34.06 14.97 -34.42
C GLN A 205 33.17 15.08 -35.67
N THR A 206 32.69 16.30 -35.92
CA THR A 206 32.58 16.87 -37.26
C THR A 206 32.58 18.39 -37.10
N GLU A 207 33.75 19.01 -37.26
CA GLU A 207 33.90 20.28 -37.94
C GLU A 207 35.40 20.53 -38.16
N ALA A 208 35.83 20.34 -39.40
CA ALA A 208 37.08 20.83 -39.93
C ALA A 208 36.78 22.16 -40.63
N GLY A 209 37.54 23.22 -40.33
CA GLY A 209 37.44 24.45 -41.11
C GLY A 209 38.07 25.71 -40.54
N ALA A 210 39.39 25.79 -40.64
CA ALA A 210 40.17 27.00 -40.92
C ALA A 210 40.66 27.93 -39.77
N ASN A 211 41.98 28.15 -39.84
CA ASN A 211 42.79 29.31 -39.47
C ASN A 211 43.52 29.35 -38.11
N GLN A 212 44.82 29.06 -38.22
CA GLN A 212 46.00 29.57 -37.47
C GLN A 212 45.99 31.10 -37.19
N PRO A 213 46.95 31.72 -36.42
CA PRO A 213 48.25 31.21 -35.94
C PRO A 213 48.71 31.59 -34.50
N SER A 214 49.83 30.94 -34.09
CA SER A 214 50.97 31.44 -33.30
C SER A 214 50.83 31.77 -31.80
N SER A 215 51.60 31.08 -30.95
CA SER A 215 52.76 31.65 -30.23
C SER A 215 53.26 30.78 -29.04
N ALA A 216 54.58 30.57 -28.99
CA ALA A 216 55.50 30.41 -27.83
C ALA A 216 55.29 29.36 -26.71
N ARG A 217 56.17 28.33 -26.69
CA ARG A 217 57.25 28.02 -25.70
C ARG A 217 57.18 28.65 -24.26
N PRO A 218 57.92 28.11 -23.25
CA PRO A 218 58.04 26.74 -22.73
C PRO A 218 58.19 26.67 -21.18
N ALA A 219 58.43 25.44 -20.68
CA ALA A 219 59.44 25.08 -19.66
C ALA A 219 59.07 24.95 -18.16
N GLU A 220 59.86 24.03 -17.58
CA GLU A 220 60.19 23.78 -16.17
C GLU A 220 59.22 22.91 -15.35
N ALA A 221 59.64 22.01 -14.47
CA ALA A 221 60.90 21.32 -14.17
C ALA A 221 60.62 20.43 -12.94
N SER A 222 61.42 19.37 -12.74
CA SER A 222 61.65 18.68 -11.45
C SER A 222 60.46 17.92 -10.82
N SER A 223 60.61 16.82 -10.11
CA SER A 223 61.76 16.10 -9.53
C SER A 223 61.18 14.81 -8.93
N GLY A 224 61.86 13.67 -9.05
CA GLY A 224 62.36 13.02 -7.83
C GLY A 224 61.81 11.60 -7.61
N LEU A 225 62.70 10.64 -7.74
CA LEU A 225 62.66 9.19 -7.45
C LEU A 225 62.49 8.86 -5.93
N PRO A 226 62.67 7.61 -5.42
CA PRO A 226 62.24 6.24 -5.83
C PRO A 226 61.71 5.38 -4.63
N ILE A 227 61.64 4.05 -4.82
CA ILE A 227 61.66 2.92 -3.84
C ILE A 227 60.25 2.42 -3.43
N GLY A 228 59.91 1.11 -3.43
CA GLY A 228 60.70 -0.10 -3.62
C GLY A 228 59.82 -1.36 -3.75
N GLN A 229 60.45 -2.43 -4.25
CA GLN A 229 59.94 -3.80 -4.33
C GLN A 229 59.95 -4.48 -2.95
N CYS A 230 58.98 -5.37 -2.71
CA CYS A 230 59.15 -6.55 -1.87
C CYS A 230 58.32 -7.71 -2.43
N ASP A 231 59.01 -8.83 -2.67
CA ASP A 231 58.48 -10.16 -2.94
C ASP A 231 57.74 -10.75 -1.73
N ASN A 232 56.88 -11.75 -1.95
CA ASN A 232 56.84 -12.92 -1.05
C ASN A 232 56.16 -14.15 -1.68
N HIS A 233 56.91 -15.26 -1.60
CA HIS A 233 56.51 -16.65 -1.79
C HIS A 233 55.60 -17.17 -0.67
N SER A 234 54.78 -18.18 -0.96
CA SER A 234 54.46 -19.36 -0.11
C SER A 234 53.55 -20.30 -0.91
N GLN A 235 54.04 -21.40 -1.48
CA GLN A 235 54.28 -22.73 -0.90
C GLN A 235 53.04 -23.63 -0.74
N SER A 236 53.15 -24.73 -1.49
CA SER A 236 52.34 -25.95 -1.55
C SER A 236 52.53 -26.82 -0.31
N THR A 237 51.46 -27.51 0.11
CA THR A 237 51.56 -28.74 0.90
C THR A 237 50.60 -29.80 0.36
N SER A 238 51.20 -30.90 -0.10
CA SER A 238 50.60 -32.20 -0.38
C SER A 238 50.41 -33.00 0.90
N LEU A 239 49.39 -33.85 0.96
CA LEU A 239 49.37 -35.02 1.86
C LEU A 239 48.55 -36.14 1.21
N ASP A 240 49.23 -37.26 0.98
CA ASP A 240 48.69 -38.58 0.64
C ASP A 240 48.01 -39.22 1.85
N SER A 241 47.02 -40.10 1.61
CA SER A 241 46.75 -41.29 2.42
C SER A 241 45.78 -42.25 1.71
N ASN A 242 46.19 -43.51 1.68
CA ASN A 242 45.62 -44.67 0.97
C ASN A 242 44.49 -45.41 1.72
N LEU A 243 43.90 -46.37 0.99
CA LEU A 243 43.32 -47.67 1.40
C LEU A 243 41.90 -47.68 2.01
N PHE A 244 40.95 -48.27 1.26
CA PHE A 244 40.32 -49.55 1.61
C PHE A 244 39.51 -50.07 0.41
N GLY A 245 39.69 -51.36 0.10
CA GLY A 245 38.90 -52.07 -0.90
C GLY A 245 37.67 -52.75 -0.28
N ALA A 246 36.61 -52.91 -1.06
CA ALA A 246 35.64 -53.98 -0.88
C ALA A 246 34.89 -54.23 -2.19
N SER A 247 34.88 -55.50 -2.56
CA SER A 247 34.18 -56.11 -3.69
C SER A 247 32.66 -56.00 -3.51
N SER A 248 31.91 -55.80 -4.60
CA SER A 248 30.55 -56.32 -4.65
C SER A 248 30.09 -56.67 -6.06
N SER A 249 29.46 -57.83 -6.11
CA SER A 249 28.96 -58.63 -7.22
C SER A 249 27.94 -57.92 -8.13
N THR A 250 28.13 -58.10 -9.43
CA THR A 250 27.18 -57.82 -10.50
C THR A 250 26.06 -58.85 -10.52
N VAL A 251 24.81 -58.39 -10.43
CA VAL A 251 23.61 -59.19 -10.75
C VAL A 251 23.09 -58.71 -12.10
N ASN A 252 23.18 -59.56 -13.11
CA ASN A 252 22.55 -59.40 -14.41
C ASN A 252 21.04 -59.44 -14.25
N VAL A 253 20.34 -58.40 -14.72
CA VAL A 253 18.89 -58.43 -14.94
C VAL A 253 18.64 -58.18 -16.43
N ASP A 254 17.95 -59.15 -17.00
CA ASP A 254 17.56 -59.34 -18.40
C ASP A 254 16.57 -58.26 -18.89
N PRO A 255 16.88 -57.50 -19.97
CA PRO A 255 16.01 -56.45 -20.48
C PRO A 255 15.31 -56.91 -21.77
N ASP A 256 14.38 -57.87 -21.68
CA ASP A 256 13.54 -58.19 -22.85
C ASP A 256 12.09 -58.52 -22.48
N ARG A 257 11.27 -57.47 -22.34
CA ARG A 257 9.81 -57.56 -22.47
C ARG A 257 9.25 -56.29 -23.14
N ARG A 258 9.40 -56.24 -24.46
CA ARG A 258 8.70 -55.27 -25.32
C ARG A 258 7.22 -55.65 -25.43
N TYR A 259 6.35 -54.92 -24.73
CA TYR A 259 4.94 -54.81 -25.14
C TYR A 259 4.84 -53.79 -26.29
N LYS A 260 4.61 -54.30 -27.51
CA LYS A 260 4.16 -53.48 -28.65
C LYS A 260 2.71 -53.06 -28.38
N VAL A 261 2.53 -51.85 -27.86
CA VAL A 261 1.26 -51.12 -27.94
C VAL A 261 1.24 -50.37 -29.27
N SER A 262 0.21 -50.60 -30.08
CA SER A 262 0.02 -50.03 -31.41
C SER A 262 -0.04 -48.49 -31.36
N SER A 263 0.98 -47.84 -31.93
CA SER A 263 1.15 -46.38 -32.03
C SER A 263 0.14 -45.66 -32.93
N SER A 264 -0.77 -46.41 -33.57
CA SER A 264 -1.79 -45.88 -34.49
C SER A 264 -3.13 -45.55 -33.83
N GLN A 265 -3.36 -45.95 -32.56
CA GLN A 265 -4.57 -45.59 -31.81
C GLN A 265 -4.37 -44.42 -30.84
N GLN A 266 -3.14 -44.19 -30.34
CA GLN A 266 -2.82 -43.03 -29.49
C GLN A 266 -2.87 -41.71 -30.29
N LYS A 267 -2.42 -41.72 -31.55
CA LYS A 267 -2.35 -40.52 -32.40
C LYS A 267 -3.72 -40.00 -32.89
N ARG A 268 -4.81 -40.77 -32.74
CA ARG A 268 -6.17 -40.33 -33.09
C ARG A 268 -6.99 -39.79 -31.91
N ASN A 269 -6.52 -39.95 -30.67
CA ASN A 269 -7.22 -39.44 -29.49
C ASN A 269 -6.70 -38.07 -29.02
N ASP A 270 -5.48 -37.68 -29.39
CA ASP A 270 -4.88 -36.38 -29.01
C ASP A 270 -5.28 -35.20 -29.93
N GLU A 271 -6.01 -35.45 -31.03
CA GLU A 271 -6.56 -34.41 -31.91
C GLU A 271 -8.05 -34.12 -31.66
N ARG A 272 -8.54 -34.34 -30.44
CA ARG A 272 -9.77 -33.66 -30.01
C ARG A 272 -9.39 -32.23 -29.67
N TYR A 273 -9.31 -31.39 -30.70
CA TYR A 273 -9.13 -29.94 -30.59
C TYR A 273 -10.09 -29.39 -29.53
N SER A 274 -9.58 -29.16 -28.32
CA SER A 274 -10.33 -28.43 -27.29
C SER A 274 -10.63 -27.07 -27.89
N ALA A 275 -11.91 -26.76 -28.07
CA ALA A 275 -12.33 -25.47 -28.59
C ALA A 275 -11.60 -24.36 -27.80
N PRO A 276 -11.01 -23.37 -28.50
CA PRO A 276 -10.24 -22.34 -27.83
C PRO A 276 -11.11 -21.67 -26.77
N THR A 277 -10.61 -21.61 -25.54
CA THR A 277 -11.33 -20.96 -24.45
C THR A 277 -11.41 -19.47 -24.76
N THR A 278 -12.61 -18.91 -24.69
CA THR A 278 -12.85 -17.49 -24.91
C THR A 278 -13.10 -16.76 -23.59
N TYR A 279 -12.62 -15.52 -23.51
CA TYR A 279 -12.72 -14.66 -22.35
C TYR A 279 -13.37 -13.33 -22.69
N GLN A 280 -14.01 -12.72 -21.70
CA GLN A 280 -14.52 -11.36 -21.72
C GLN A 280 -13.63 -10.47 -20.83
N CYS A 281 -13.29 -9.27 -21.28
CA CYS A 281 -12.55 -8.28 -20.49
C CYS A 281 -13.34 -6.98 -20.35
N ARG A 282 -13.51 -6.53 -19.11
CA ARG A 282 -14.22 -5.30 -18.73
C ARG A 282 -13.29 -4.38 -17.96
N VAL A 283 -13.32 -3.09 -18.27
CA VAL A 283 -12.80 -2.09 -17.32
C VAL A 283 -13.90 -1.88 -16.29
N LEU A 284 -13.57 -1.90 -15.00
CA LEU A 284 -14.53 -1.73 -13.90
C LEU A 284 -14.37 -0.37 -13.19
N GLN A 285 -13.13 0.05 -12.95
CA GLN A 285 -12.86 1.28 -12.21
C GLN A 285 -11.44 1.80 -12.47
N VAL A 286 -11.30 3.13 -12.51
CA VAL A 286 -9.99 3.79 -12.38
C VAL A 286 -10.05 4.84 -11.26
N THR A 287 -9.12 4.78 -10.32
CA THR A 287 -9.00 5.76 -9.22
C THR A 287 -7.61 6.38 -9.22
N GLY A 288 -7.46 7.50 -8.49
CA GLY A 288 -6.16 8.21 -8.41
C GLY A 288 -5.81 8.98 -9.68
N LEU A 289 -6.80 9.33 -10.50
CA LEU A 289 -6.58 10.14 -11.69
C LEU A 289 -6.19 11.57 -11.29
N PRO A 290 -5.22 12.18 -12.00
CA PRO A 290 -4.72 13.50 -11.66
C PRO A 290 -5.80 14.57 -11.84
N VAL A 291 -6.29 15.14 -10.74
CA VAL A 291 -7.29 16.23 -10.72
C VAL A 291 -6.57 17.56 -10.96
N GLN A 292 -6.22 17.91 -12.20
CA GLN A 292 -5.59 19.21 -12.43
C GLN A 292 -6.61 20.35 -12.45
N LEU A 293 -6.74 20.97 -11.27
CA LEU A 293 -6.59 22.41 -11.00
C LEU A 293 -6.93 23.35 -12.17
N GLY A 294 -8.07 24.03 -12.07
CA GLY A 294 -8.37 25.27 -12.80
C GLY A 294 -9.70 25.26 -13.54
N HIS A 295 -10.00 24.21 -14.31
CA HIS A 295 -11.26 24.08 -15.05
C HIS A 295 -11.72 22.62 -15.10
N PHE A 296 -12.55 22.24 -14.12
CA PHE A 296 -13.17 20.91 -13.98
C PHE A 296 -14.03 20.46 -15.19
N ARG A 297 -14.20 21.29 -16.21
CA ARG A 297 -15.23 21.10 -17.24
C ARG A 297 -14.76 20.44 -18.55
N THR A 298 -13.46 20.23 -18.77
CA THR A 298 -13.00 19.79 -20.12
C THR A 298 -12.06 18.58 -20.16
N THR A 299 -11.43 18.19 -19.05
CA THR A 299 -10.50 17.06 -19.10
C THR A 299 -11.27 15.74 -19.10
N LYS A 300 -11.16 15.00 -20.20
CA LYS A 300 -11.79 13.69 -20.38
C LYS A 300 -10.72 12.59 -20.30
N TYR A 301 -11.07 11.46 -19.71
CA TYR A 301 -10.19 10.30 -19.64
C TYR A 301 -10.82 9.14 -20.41
N THR A 302 -9.96 8.33 -21.02
CA THR A 302 -10.30 7.02 -21.59
C THR A 302 -9.25 6.02 -21.17
N VAL A 303 -9.64 4.75 -21.11
CA VAL A 303 -8.74 3.63 -20.87
C VAL A 303 -8.60 2.85 -22.15
N GLU A 304 -7.36 2.59 -22.56
CA GLU A 304 -7.02 1.72 -23.68
C GLU A 304 -6.41 0.44 -23.11
N VAL A 305 -7.00 -0.69 -23.47
CA VAL A 305 -6.52 -2.02 -23.10
C VAL A 305 -6.15 -2.75 -24.39
N SER A 306 -4.93 -3.26 -24.46
CA SER A 306 -4.50 -4.15 -25.53
C SER A 306 -4.31 -5.56 -25.00
N ILE A 307 -4.80 -6.54 -25.75
CA ILE A 307 -4.64 -7.97 -25.45
C ILE A 307 -4.10 -8.61 -26.74
N GLY A 308 -2.84 -9.02 -26.72
CA GLY A 308 -2.14 -9.40 -27.96
C GLY A 308 -2.07 -8.23 -28.95
N SER A 309 -2.54 -8.43 -30.19
CA SER A 309 -2.61 -7.41 -31.24
C SER A 309 -3.85 -6.50 -31.14
N ASP A 310 -4.85 -6.92 -30.38
CA ASP A 310 -6.14 -6.23 -30.37
C ASP A 310 -6.15 -5.12 -29.33
N VAL A 311 -6.47 -3.90 -29.77
CA VAL A 311 -6.52 -2.71 -28.92
C VAL A 311 -7.97 -2.21 -28.87
N ARG A 312 -8.49 -2.04 -27.66
CA ARG A 312 -9.84 -1.49 -27.43
C ARG A 312 -9.75 -0.32 -26.46
N ARG A 313 -10.60 0.68 -26.68
CA ARG A 313 -10.63 1.90 -25.88
C ARG A 313 -12.03 2.13 -25.34
N THR A 314 -12.12 2.48 -24.06
CA THR A 314 -13.39 2.81 -23.42
C THR A 314 -13.96 4.12 -23.97
N ARG A 315 -15.25 4.32 -23.76
CA ARG A 315 -15.88 5.64 -23.82
C ARG A 315 -15.29 6.59 -22.78
N GLN A 316 -15.62 7.86 -22.96
CA GLN A 316 -15.25 8.92 -22.03
C GLN A 316 -15.88 8.66 -20.67
N ALA A 317 -15.05 8.76 -19.63
CA ALA A 317 -15.53 8.66 -18.26
C ALA A 317 -16.64 9.67 -17.95
N LEU A 318 -17.57 9.26 -17.09
CA LEU A 318 -18.46 10.19 -16.40
C LEU A 318 -17.63 11.17 -15.55
N HIS A 319 -18.08 12.41 -15.45
CA HIS A 319 -17.35 13.44 -14.71
C HIS A 319 -17.32 13.10 -13.21
N GLY A 320 -16.16 13.16 -12.59
CA GLY A 320 -16.00 12.95 -11.15
C GLY A 320 -14.56 12.61 -10.75
N PRO A 321 -14.23 12.67 -9.44
CA PRO A 321 -12.89 12.38 -8.92
C PRO A 321 -12.50 10.89 -9.01
N ASN A 322 -13.48 10.00 -9.15
CA ASN A 322 -13.30 8.56 -9.30
C ASN A 322 -14.23 8.05 -10.40
N PRO A 323 -13.89 8.23 -11.68
CA PRO A 323 -14.78 7.83 -12.74
C PRO A 323 -14.88 6.30 -12.76
N ARG A 324 -16.12 5.81 -12.85
CA ARG A 324 -16.39 4.39 -13.08
C ARG A 324 -16.53 4.18 -14.58
N TRP A 325 -15.74 3.27 -15.12
CA TRP A 325 -15.95 2.69 -16.44
C TRP A 325 -16.48 1.32 -16.14
N ASP A 326 -17.77 1.08 -16.34
CA ASP A 326 -18.31 -0.28 -16.32
C ASP A 326 -18.58 -0.67 -17.78
N GLU A 327 -17.50 -0.87 -18.52
CA GLU A 327 -17.55 -1.04 -19.97
C GLU A 327 -16.80 -2.31 -20.37
N THR A 328 -17.50 -3.18 -21.09
CA THR A 328 -16.92 -4.36 -21.74
C THR A 328 -16.14 -3.90 -22.96
N LEU A 329 -14.81 -4.12 -22.94
CA LEU A 329 -13.94 -3.78 -24.06
C LEU A 329 -13.80 -4.93 -25.05
N PHE A 330 -13.76 -6.16 -24.54
CA PHE A 330 -13.65 -7.37 -25.32
C PHE A 330 -14.78 -8.31 -24.90
N GLU A 331 -15.75 -8.52 -25.79
CA GLU A 331 -16.87 -9.45 -25.56
C GLU A 331 -16.41 -10.90 -25.58
N SER A 332 -15.45 -11.19 -26.47
CA SER A 332 -14.84 -12.50 -26.63
C SER A 332 -13.45 -12.31 -27.23
N PHE A 333 -12.43 -12.90 -26.61
CA PHE A 333 -11.10 -13.08 -27.18
C PHE A 333 -10.54 -14.45 -26.78
N SER A 334 -9.74 -15.06 -27.65
CA SER A 334 -9.04 -16.32 -27.39
C SER A 334 -7.56 -16.04 -27.13
N THR A 335 -6.94 -16.89 -26.31
CA THR A 335 -5.52 -16.79 -25.98
C THR A 335 -4.85 -18.10 -26.35
N PRO A 336 -3.97 -18.10 -27.37
CA PRO A 336 -3.30 -19.33 -27.80
C PRO A 336 -2.22 -19.77 -26.79
N ASP A 337 -1.68 -18.81 -26.03
CA ASP A 337 -0.57 -19.01 -25.11
C ASP A 337 -1.04 -19.04 -23.65
N GLU A 338 -0.26 -19.74 -22.81
CA GLU A 338 -0.47 -19.82 -21.36
C GLU A 338 -0.45 -18.44 -20.67
N PHE A 339 0.33 -17.51 -21.24
CA PHE A 339 0.43 -16.13 -20.76
C PHE A 339 0.03 -15.17 -21.87
N THR A 340 -0.97 -14.34 -21.57
CA THR A 340 -1.44 -13.31 -22.51
C THR A 340 -0.92 -11.94 -22.08
N PRO A 341 -0.16 -11.24 -22.93
CA PRO A 341 0.27 -9.89 -22.63
C PRO A 341 -0.93 -8.95 -22.69
N VAL A 342 -1.23 -8.31 -21.55
CA VAL A 342 -2.26 -7.28 -21.42
C VAL A 342 -1.57 -5.96 -21.12
N THR A 343 -1.70 -4.99 -22.02
CA THR A 343 -1.21 -3.61 -21.80
C THR A 343 -2.36 -2.69 -21.51
N MET A 344 -2.24 -1.90 -20.46
CA MET A 344 -3.22 -0.90 -20.05
C MET A 344 -2.61 0.48 -20.19
N ARG A 345 -3.36 1.41 -20.75
CA ARG A 345 -2.99 2.83 -20.91
C ARG A 345 -4.14 3.70 -20.48
N VAL A 346 -3.87 4.66 -19.60
CA VAL A 346 -4.82 5.70 -19.23
C VAL A 346 -4.51 6.94 -20.05
N ILE A 347 -5.46 7.38 -20.86
CA ILE A 347 -5.28 8.46 -21.83
C ILE A 347 -6.10 9.66 -21.37
N ARG A 348 -5.44 10.81 -21.25
CA ARG A 348 -6.06 12.11 -21.00
C ARG A 348 -6.32 12.81 -22.33
N MET A 349 -7.49 13.42 -22.44
CA MET A 349 -7.91 14.25 -23.57
C MET A 349 -8.21 15.66 -23.04
N ARG A 350 -7.40 16.64 -23.45
CA ARG A 350 -7.61 18.06 -23.12
C ARG A 350 -8.46 18.77 -24.17
N HIS A 351 -8.26 18.40 -25.43
CA HIS A 351 -8.98 18.88 -26.61
C HIS A 351 -9.29 17.69 -27.53
N ALA A 352 -10.15 17.88 -28.54
CA ALA A 352 -10.59 16.79 -29.42
C ALA A 352 -9.44 16.04 -30.14
N THR A 353 -8.27 16.68 -30.27
CA THR A 353 -7.12 16.15 -31.01
C THR A 353 -5.88 15.86 -30.14
N ASP A 354 -5.87 16.28 -28.87
CA ASP A 354 -4.69 16.14 -28.00
C ASP A 354 -4.88 14.97 -27.02
N HIS A 355 -4.25 13.84 -27.37
CA HIS A 355 -4.25 12.61 -26.60
C HIS A 355 -2.91 12.44 -25.89
N GLN A 356 -2.93 12.48 -24.55
CA GLN A 356 -1.74 12.32 -23.73
C GLN A 356 -1.86 11.04 -22.89
N VAL A 357 -0.93 10.11 -23.04
CA VAL A 357 -0.84 8.94 -22.14
C VAL A 357 -0.40 9.44 -20.77
N VAL A 358 -1.24 9.20 -19.76
CA VAL A 358 -0.98 9.59 -18.37
C VAL A 358 -0.21 8.52 -17.65
N ALA A 359 -0.61 7.27 -17.85
CA ALA A 359 -0.05 6.12 -17.16
C ALA A 359 -0.14 4.90 -18.08
N ASN A 360 0.86 4.03 -18.05
CA ASN A 360 0.83 2.76 -18.78
C ASN A 360 1.40 1.62 -17.92
N LYS A 361 0.99 0.39 -18.23
CA LYS A 361 1.56 -0.83 -17.66
C LYS A 361 1.27 -2.02 -18.56
N THR A 362 2.27 -2.86 -18.79
CA THR A 362 2.13 -4.14 -19.48
C THR A 362 2.33 -5.27 -18.49
N LEU A 363 1.47 -6.28 -18.55
CA LEU A 363 1.48 -7.42 -17.67
C LEU A 363 1.31 -8.71 -18.47
N ALA A 364 2.00 -9.78 -18.08
CA ALA A 364 1.71 -11.12 -18.54
C ALA A 364 0.65 -11.73 -17.60
N LEU A 365 -0.55 -12.02 -18.11
CA LEU A 365 -1.61 -12.62 -17.32
C LEU A 365 -1.81 -14.08 -17.72
N ASN A 366 -1.76 -14.98 -16.76
CA ASN A 366 -2.33 -16.32 -16.92
C ASN A 366 -3.85 -16.21 -16.72
N LEU A 367 -4.60 -16.44 -17.80
CA LEU A 367 -6.06 -16.38 -17.79
C LEU A 367 -6.70 -17.74 -17.47
N HIS A 368 -5.93 -18.82 -17.40
CA HIS A 368 -6.44 -20.14 -17.00
C HIS A 368 -6.86 -20.16 -15.52
N ASP A 369 -6.29 -19.27 -14.70
CA ASP A 369 -6.70 -19.06 -13.30
C ASP A 369 -8.09 -18.39 -13.17
N VAL A 370 -8.67 -17.88 -14.27
CA VAL A 370 -10.00 -17.28 -14.26
C VAL A 370 -11.04 -18.39 -14.25
N THR A 371 -11.69 -18.57 -13.09
CA THR A 371 -12.73 -19.58 -12.89
C THR A 371 -13.90 -19.42 -13.85
N VAL A 372 -14.52 -20.54 -14.22
CA VAL A 372 -15.67 -20.61 -15.17
C VAL A 372 -16.89 -19.83 -14.67
N HIS A 373 -17.00 -19.58 -13.36
CA HIS A 373 -18.16 -18.96 -12.73
C HIS A 373 -17.77 -17.79 -11.83
N GLY A 374 -17.34 -16.68 -12.45
CA GLY A 374 -17.14 -15.41 -11.74
C GLY A 374 -16.23 -14.47 -12.51
N ALA A 375 -16.57 -13.19 -12.53
CA ALA A 375 -15.65 -12.17 -13.03
C ALA A 375 -14.52 -12.00 -12.01
N GLN A 376 -13.29 -12.34 -12.38
CA GLN A 376 -12.12 -12.05 -11.55
C GLN A 376 -11.70 -10.61 -11.77
N ALA A 377 -11.91 -9.76 -10.76
CA ALA A 377 -11.40 -8.40 -10.76
C ALA A 377 -9.93 -8.41 -10.33
N LYS A 378 -9.04 -7.92 -11.20
CA LYS A 378 -7.63 -7.67 -10.88
C LYS A 378 -7.36 -6.19 -10.90
N THR A 379 -6.62 -5.72 -9.90
CA THR A 379 -6.31 -4.30 -9.73
C THR A 379 -4.82 -4.05 -9.80
N TRP A 380 -4.42 -3.02 -10.55
CA TRP A 380 -3.02 -2.63 -10.70
C TRP A 380 -2.80 -1.15 -10.49
N PHE A 381 -1.63 -0.83 -9.96
CA PHE A 381 -1.10 0.52 -9.85
C PHE A 381 -0.23 0.83 -11.07
N LEU A 382 -0.52 1.96 -11.70
CA LEU A 382 0.22 2.51 -12.84
C LEU A 382 0.94 3.77 -12.37
N ASN A 383 2.21 3.86 -12.73
CA ASN A 383 3.01 5.06 -12.50
C ASN A 383 2.62 6.10 -13.55
N CYS A 384 2.43 7.34 -13.12
CA CYS A 384 2.27 8.44 -14.05
C CYS A 384 3.58 8.68 -14.82
N LEU A 385 3.48 8.98 -16.11
CA LEU A 385 4.66 9.32 -16.93
C LEU A 385 5.23 10.69 -16.50
N GLY A 386 6.56 10.85 -16.60
CA GLY A 386 7.34 11.94 -15.96
C GLY A 386 6.85 13.38 -16.22
N ASN A 387 6.14 13.64 -17.33
CA ASN A 387 5.60 14.99 -17.59
C ASN A 387 4.45 15.39 -16.63
N PHE A 388 4.01 14.48 -15.76
CA PHE A 388 3.05 14.71 -14.68
C PHE A 388 3.71 14.83 -13.30
N GLU A 389 5.04 14.96 -13.25
CA GLU A 389 5.92 15.10 -12.06
C GLU A 389 5.58 16.25 -11.10
N LYS A 390 4.55 17.08 -11.32
CA LYS A 390 4.07 17.98 -10.25
C LYS A 390 3.01 17.33 -9.36
N LEU A 391 2.58 16.11 -9.69
CA LEU A 391 1.57 15.32 -8.98
C LEU A 391 2.18 14.05 -8.37
N ILE A 392 3.42 14.17 -7.86
CA ILE A 392 4.43 13.12 -7.55
C ILE A 392 3.93 11.88 -6.78
N HIS A 393 2.71 11.83 -6.26
CA HIS A 393 2.22 10.70 -5.47
C HIS A 393 0.87 10.11 -5.90
N SER A 394 0.28 10.56 -7.02
CA SER A 394 -0.96 9.94 -7.50
C SER A 394 -0.67 8.66 -8.28
N GLN A 395 -0.61 7.51 -7.60
CA GLN A 395 -0.70 6.22 -8.27
C GLN A 395 -2.08 6.06 -8.90
N VAL A 396 -2.14 5.79 -10.20
CA VAL A 396 -3.40 5.49 -10.88
C VAL A 396 -3.71 4.01 -10.68
N LYS A 397 -4.83 3.71 -10.04
CA LYS A 397 -5.27 2.34 -9.76
C LYS A 397 -6.35 1.97 -10.78
N ILE A 398 -6.09 0.97 -11.63
CA ILE A 398 -7.05 0.44 -12.60
C ILE A 398 -7.52 -0.95 -12.17
N THR A 399 -8.82 -1.21 -12.28
CA THR A 399 -9.40 -2.53 -12.03
C THR A 399 -10.04 -3.06 -13.31
N LEU A 400 -9.57 -4.22 -13.78
CA LEU A 400 -10.17 -4.96 -14.89
C LEU A 400 -10.84 -6.23 -14.38
N GLY A 401 -12.01 -6.54 -14.92
CA GLY A 401 -12.71 -7.81 -14.71
C GLY A 401 -12.49 -8.73 -15.91
N PHE A 402 -12.11 -9.98 -15.64
CA PHE A 402 -12.05 -11.05 -16.65
C PHE A 402 -13.09 -12.10 -16.32
N ALA A 403 -13.87 -12.53 -17.31
CA ALA A 403 -14.80 -13.63 -17.17
C ALA A 403 -14.56 -14.63 -18.29
N ARG A 404 -14.55 -15.93 -17.97
CA ARG A 404 -14.49 -16.99 -18.98
C ARG A 404 -15.88 -17.16 -19.57
N ASN A 405 -15.99 -17.09 -20.89
CA ASN A 405 -17.25 -17.37 -21.57
C ASN A 405 -17.45 -18.89 -21.53
N ALA A 406 -18.42 -19.35 -20.72
CA ALA A 406 -18.86 -20.74 -20.83
C ALA A 406 -19.39 -20.96 -22.25
N PRO A 407 -19.10 -22.12 -22.88
CA PRO A 407 -19.78 -22.48 -24.11
C PRO A 407 -21.28 -22.39 -23.83
N GLN A 408 -22.01 -21.55 -24.58
CA GLN A 408 -23.46 -21.50 -24.44
C GLN A 408 -24.01 -22.85 -24.90
N ILE A 409 -24.16 -23.77 -23.95
CA ILE A 409 -24.95 -24.97 -24.15
C ILE A 409 -26.39 -24.46 -24.17
N SER A 410 -26.92 -24.29 -25.38
CA SER A 410 -28.31 -23.94 -25.64
C SER A 410 -29.23 -25.01 -25.07
N TYR A 411 -29.55 -24.92 -23.78
CA TYR A 411 -30.63 -25.67 -23.18
C TYR A 411 -31.96 -25.01 -23.58
N ASN A 412 -32.65 -25.62 -24.53
CA ASN A 412 -34.09 -25.45 -24.65
C ASN A 412 -34.72 -26.23 -23.48
N ASP A 413 -35.34 -25.55 -22.51
CA ASP A 413 -36.58 -26.01 -21.88
C ASP A 413 -37.12 -25.04 -20.81
N ASP A 414 -38.41 -24.73 -20.99
CA ASP A 414 -39.52 -24.65 -20.04
C ASP A 414 -39.35 -24.00 -18.66
N VAL A 415 -40.07 -22.89 -18.52
CA VAL A 415 -40.26 -22.04 -17.33
C VAL A 415 -41.26 -22.67 -16.35
N PRO A 416 -40.92 -22.87 -15.06
CA PRO A 416 -41.90 -23.07 -14.01
C PRO A 416 -42.28 -21.77 -13.29
N THR A 417 -43.59 -21.62 -13.17
CA THR A 417 -44.40 -20.55 -12.57
C THR A 417 -44.05 -20.22 -11.11
N LYS A 418 -44.05 -18.91 -10.82
CA LYS A 418 -43.91 -18.28 -9.50
C LYS A 418 -44.97 -18.76 -8.51
N ALA A 419 -44.54 -19.14 -7.31
CA ALA A 419 -45.39 -19.24 -6.13
C ALA A 419 -45.39 -17.90 -5.37
N SER A 420 -46.60 -17.37 -5.17
CA SER A 420 -46.95 -16.24 -4.31
C SER A 420 -46.86 -16.62 -2.84
N ILE A 421 -46.20 -15.78 -2.03
CA ILE A 421 -46.22 -15.88 -0.57
C ILE A 421 -47.18 -14.80 -0.05
N SER A 422 -48.14 -15.26 0.75
CA SER A 422 -49.19 -14.47 1.38
C SER A 422 -48.70 -13.72 2.62
N GLU A 423 -49.15 -12.47 2.74
CA GLU A 423 -49.32 -11.74 4.00
C GLU A 423 -50.45 -12.40 4.81
N ASP A 424 -50.20 -12.74 6.09
CA ASP A 424 -50.94 -12.14 7.21
C ASP A 424 -50.47 -12.68 8.58
N ASP A 425 -50.58 -11.77 9.55
CA ASP A 425 -50.94 -11.95 10.96
C ASP A 425 -49.91 -12.02 12.13
N LEU A 426 -50.17 -11.07 13.05
CA LEU A 426 -50.19 -11.13 14.53
C LEU A 426 -48.98 -10.63 15.36
N TYR A 427 -49.13 -9.37 15.79
CA TYR A 427 -49.01 -8.85 17.17
C TYR A 427 -47.98 -9.53 18.10
N HIS A 428 -46.83 -8.86 18.30
CA HIS A 428 -45.91 -9.12 19.41
C HIS A 428 -46.04 -8.03 20.49
N PRO A 429 -45.98 -8.40 21.78
CA PRO A 429 -46.16 -7.48 22.90
C PRO A 429 -44.97 -6.53 22.99
N GLU A 430 -45.21 -5.30 23.43
CA GLU A 430 -44.22 -4.26 23.68
C GLU A 430 -43.10 -4.77 24.62
N GLN A 431 -42.09 -5.41 24.04
CA GLN A 431 -40.76 -5.49 24.63
C GLN A 431 -40.17 -4.10 24.54
N SER A 432 -39.82 -3.54 25.69
CA SER A 432 -39.02 -2.32 25.82
C SER A 432 -37.81 -2.43 24.89
N SER A 433 -37.94 -1.87 23.68
CA SER A 433 -36.97 -2.01 22.61
C SER A 433 -35.70 -1.30 23.05
N SER A 434 -34.73 -2.10 23.49
CA SER A 434 -33.35 -1.70 23.67
C SER A 434 -32.93 -0.84 22.48
N SER A 435 -32.55 0.43 22.73
CA SER A 435 -32.14 1.31 21.64
C SER A 435 -30.89 0.73 20.99
N GLN A 436 -30.89 0.63 19.67
CA GLN A 436 -29.78 0.05 18.93
C GLN A 436 -28.48 0.80 19.19
N TRP A 437 -28.57 2.11 19.44
CA TRP A 437 -27.45 2.92 19.88
C TRP A 437 -26.91 2.49 21.26
N GLY A 438 -27.80 2.19 22.21
CA GLY A 438 -27.43 1.69 23.53
C GLY A 438 -26.69 0.35 23.44
N GLU A 439 -27.13 -0.54 22.55
CA GLU A 439 -26.44 -1.81 22.29
C GLU A 439 -25.05 -1.59 21.68
N LEU A 440 -24.90 -0.66 20.74
CA LEU A 440 -23.62 -0.32 20.14
C LEU A 440 -22.63 0.24 21.19
N VAL A 441 -23.11 1.12 22.08
CA VAL A 441 -22.31 1.65 23.19
C VAL A 441 -21.87 0.53 24.13
N SER A 442 -22.78 -0.39 24.48
CA SER A 442 -22.47 -1.57 25.31
C SER A 442 -21.44 -2.49 24.65
N ALA A 443 -21.59 -2.78 23.35
CA ALA A 443 -20.63 -3.57 22.59
C ALA A 443 -19.23 -2.92 22.56
N MET A 444 -19.15 -1.59 22.40
CA MET A 444 -17.89 -0.86 22.43
C MET A 444 -17.23 -0.89 23.81
N GLN A 445 -18.00 -0.85 24.90
CA GLN A 445 -17.47 -1.04 26.26
C GLN A 445 -16.95 -2.47 26.50
N GLY A 446 -17.63 -3.48 25.94
CA GLY A 446 -17.14 -4.86 25.95
C GLY A 446 -15.80 -4.99 25.24
N PHE A 447 -15.72 -4.44 24.03
CA PHE A 447 -14.51 -4.42 23.22
C PHE A 447 -13.35 -3.69 23.92
N LEU A 448 -13.59 -2.51 24.49
CA LEU A 448 -12.57 -1.73 25.18
C LEU A 448 -11.94 -2.52 26.35
N ARG A 449 -12.76 -3.26 27.11
CA ARG A 449 -12.28 -4.15 28.17
C ARG A 449 -11.47 -5.32 27.62
N ALA A 450 -11.90 -5.91 26.50
CA ALA A 450 -11.19 -7.02 25.88
C ALA A 450 -9.79 -6.63 25.36
N VAL A 451 -9.62 -5.39 24.90
CA VAL A 451 -8.34 -4.89 24.34
C VAL A 451 -7.51 -4.09 25.34
N GLU A 452 -7.95 -3.97 26.61
CA GLU A 452 -7.28 -3.15 27.63
C GLU A 452 -5.81 -3.54 27.85
N HIS A 453 -5.50 -4.83 27.74
CA HIS A 453 -4.15 -5.36 27.91
C HIS A 453 -3.28 -5.29 26.64
N ILE A 454 -3.84 -4.87 25.50
CA ILE A 454 -3.12 -4.74 24.23
C ILE A 454 -2.74 -3.27 24.04
N SER A 455 -1.52 -2.95 24.46
CA SER A 455 -1.00 -1.57 24.52
C SER A 455 -1.10 -0.80 23.20
N GLU A 456 -1.02 -1.50 22.08
CA GLU A 456 -1.06 -0.96 20.72
C GLU A 456 -2.49 -0.61 20.29
N VAL A 457 -3.50 -1.33 20.78
CA VAL A 457 -4.90 -1.21 20.34
C VAL A 457 -5.71 -0.33 21.29
N HIS A 458 -5.42 -0.40 22.58
CA HIS A 458 -6.18 0.29 23.63
C HIS A 458 -6.31 1.83 23.42
N PRO A 459 -5.26 2.57 22.99
CA PRO A 459 -5.38 4.01 22.75
C PRO A 459 -6.41 4.36 21.68
N ASP A 460 -6.38 3.64 20.55
CA ASP A 460 -7.32 3.87 19.45
C ASP A 460 -8.74 3.46 19.83
N ALA A 461 -8.91 2.35 20.55
CA ALA A 461 -10.20 1.90 21.08
C ALA A 461 -10.80 2.95 22.04
N THR A 462 -9.96 3.57 22.87
CA THR A 462 -10.38 4.65 23.77
C THR A 462 -10.87 5.87 23.00
N VAL A 463 -10.20 6.24 21.90
CA VAL A 463 -10.62 7.36 21.04
C VAL A 463 -11.96 7.05 20.38
N ALA A 464 -12.11 5.86 19.80
CA ALA A 464 -13.37 5.41 19.22
C ALA A 464 -14.51 5.50 20.24
N TYR A 465 -14.32 4.98 21.44
CA TYR A 465 -15.34 5.01 22.49
C TYR A 465 -15.73 6.44 22.88
N LYS A 466 -14.76 7.35 23.05
CA LYS A 466 -15.03 8.77 23.33
C LYS A 466 -15.79 9.47 22.21
N LEU A 467 -15.48 9.14 20.95
CA LEU A 467 -16.20 9.69 19.79
C LEU A 467 -17.67 9.22 19.80
N LEU A 468 -17.90 7.94 20.06
CA LEU A 468 -19.25 7.39 20.14
C LEU A 468 -20.09 8.07 21.24
N LEU A 469 -19.52 8.27 22.43
CA LEU A 469 -20.18 8.95 23.55
C LEU A 469 -20.41 10.46 23.31
N SER A 470 -19.64 11.07 22.40
CA SER A 470 -19.77 12.49 22.10
C SER A 470 -20.93 12.83 21.15
N VAL A 471 -21.61 11.83 20.60
CA VAL A 471 -22.80 12.02 19.77
C VAL A 471 -23.97 12.47 20.66
N PRO A 472 -24.62 13.61 20.37
CA PRO A 472 -25.73 14.10 21.20
C PRO A 472 -26.91 13.11 21.23
N GLU A 473 -27.51 12.89 22.39
CA GLU A 473 -28.68 12.00 22.58
C GLU A 473 -29.87 12.37 21.67
N LYS A 474 -30.02 13.67 21.35
CA LYS A 474 -31.08 14.09 20.40
C LYS A 474 -30.81 13.64 18.97
N ALA A 475 -29.54 13.47 18.60
CA ALA A 475 -29.14 13.01 17.28
C ALA A 475 -29.22 11.48 17.17
N THR A 476 -29.07 10.72 18.25
CA THR A 476 -29.12 9.24 18.21
C THR A 476 -30.44 8.73 17.66
N ASN A 477 -31.57 9.30 18.09
CA ASN A 477 -32.89 8.95 17.56
C ASN A 477 -33.03 9.20 16.04
N ALA A 478 -32.31 10.19 15.52
CA ALA A 478 -32.32 10.49 14.09
C ALA A 478 -31.37 9.58 13.30
N LEU A 479 -30.22 9.21 13.88
CA LEU A 479 -29.32 8.20 13.32
C LEU A 479 -30.01 6.83 13.22
N GLU A 480 -30.79 6.45 14.23
CA GLU A 480 -31.53 5.19 14.24
C GLU A 480 -32.64 5.13 13.17
N ARG A 481 -33.24 6.27 12.82
CA ARG A 481 -34.25 6.35 11.75
C ARG A 481 -33.65 6.25 10.36
N ASP A 482 -32.37 6.60 10.21
CA ASP A 482 -31.67 6.50 8.93
C ASP A 482 -31.25 5.04 8.70
N LYS A 483 -31.90 4.39 7.73
CA LYS A 483 -31.69 2.96 7.44
C LYS A 483 -30.24 2.60 7.10
N GLN A 484 -29.51 3.49 6.41
CA GLN A 484 -28.15 3.21 5.98
C GLN A 484 -27.18 3.35 7.15
N VAL A 485 -27.29 4.46 7.89
CA VAL A 485 -26.52 4.68 9.11
C VAL A 485 -26.78 3.56 10.12
N ASN A 486 -28.04 3.16 10.26
CA ASN A 486 -28.41 2.09 11.17
C ASN A 486 -27.80 0.74 10.76
N ALA A 487 -27.76 0.44 9.45
CA ALA A 487 -27.07 -0.75 8.93
C ALA A 487 -25.56 -0.73 9.22
N LEU A 488 -24.91 0.44 9.13
CA LEU A 488 -23.50 0.59 9.53
C LEU A 488 -23.31 0.34 11.02
N CYS A 489 -24.18 0.89 11.87
CA CYS A 489 -24.17 0.65 13.32
C CYS A 489 -24.30 -0.84 13.64
N THR A 490 -25.17 -1.58 12.94
CA THR A 490 -25.27 -3.05 13.10
C THR A 490 -23.95 -3.73 12.77
N VAL A 491 -23.35 -3.44 11.62
CA VAL A 491 -22.10 -4.08 11.18
C VAL A 491 -20.94 -3.80 12.14
N VAL A 492 -20.84 -2.56 12.64
CA VAL A 492 -19.83 -2.19 13.63
C VAL A 492 -20.11 -2.88 14.97
N LYS A 493 -21.38 -2.97 15.41
CA LYS A 493 -21.76 -3.70 16.62
C LYS A 493 -21.37 -5.16 16.53
N ASP A 494 -21.71 -5.82 15.42
CA ASP A 494 -21.39 -7.24 15.19
C ASP A 494 -19.87 -7.46 15.15
N ALA A 495 -19.12 -6.50 14.60
CA ALA A 495 -17.65 -6.51 14.63
C ALA A 495 -17.10 -6.51 16.07
N LEU A 496 -17.61 -5.59 16.89
CA LEU A 496 -17.18 -5.40 18.28
C LEU A 496 -17.54 -6.62 19.13
N LEU A 497 -18.76 -7.14 19.00
CA LEU A 497 -19.20 -8.34 19.71
C LEU A 497 -18.35 -9.54 19.32
N PHE A 498 -18.15 -9.76 18.02
CA PHE A 498 -17.34 -10.87 17.53
C PHE A 498 -15.92 -10.84 18.12
N VAL A 499 -15.25 -9.69 18.11
CA VAL A 499 -13.90 -9.60 18.69
C VAL A 499 -13.93 -9.84 20.20
N THR A 500 -14.93 -9.30 20.91
CA THR A 500 -15.09 -9.48 22.36
C THR A 500 -15.32 -10.95 22.74
N GLU A 501 -16.04 -11.70 21.92
CA GLU A 501 -16.32 -13.13 22.14
C GLU A 501 -15.15 -14.04 21.78
N THR A 502 -14.16 -13.55 21.01
CA THR A 502 -13.04 -14.38 20.58
C THR A 502 -12.06 -14.64 21.74
N GLU A 503 -11.92 -15.92 22.10
CA GLU A 503 -10.96 -16.46 23.07
C GLU A 503 -9.47 -16.05 22.90
N PRO A 504 -8.92 -15.72 21.70
CA PRO A 504 -7.53 -15.32 21.52
C PRO A 504 -7.11 -14.09 22.34
N LEU A 505 -8.04 -13.23 22.74
CA LEU A 505 -7.69 -12.06 23.57
C LEU A 505 -7.44 -12.42 25.05
N HIS A 506 -7.95 -13.55 25.52
CA HIS A 506 -7.95 -13.89 26.94
C HIS A 506 -6.66 -14.58 27.41
N ASN A 507 -5.89 -15.22 26.50
CA ASN A 507 -4.67 -15.94 26.84
C ASN A 507 -3.51 -15.53 25.91
N PRO A 508 -2.78 -14.44 26.23
CA PRO A 508 -1.64 -13.97 25.45
C PRO A 508 -0.43 -14.89 25.68
N LEU A 509 -0.30 -15.94 24.87
CA LEU A 509 0.95 -16.68 24.74
C LEU A 509 1.95 -15.85 23.93
N GLU A 510 3.10 -15.54 24.54
CA GLU A 510 4.17 -14.72 23.96
C GLU A 510 4.64 -15.29 22.62
N GLY A 511 4.45 -14.53 21.53
CA GLY A 511 5.14 -14.75 20.25
C GLY A 511 4.25 -14.92 19.01
N THR A 512 3.01 -15.40 19.13
CA THR A 512 2.16 -15.70 17.95
C THR A 512 1.25 -14.54 17.51
N TYR A 513 1.07 -13.53 18.36
CA TYR A 513 0.02 -12.51 18.20
C TYR A 513 0.31 -11.33 17.27
N SER A 514 1.54 -11.16 16.74
CA SER A 514 1.90 -9.95 15.99
C SER A 514 0.94 -9.67 14.83
N ASN A 515 0.53 -10.69 14.08
CA ASN A 515 -0.38 -10.49 12.95
C ASN A 515 -1.84 -10.25 13.36
N GLN A 516 -2.33 -10.91 14.42
CA GLN A 516 -3.70 -10.70 14.92
C GLN A 516 -3.87 -9.31 15.53
N VAL A 517 -2.87 -8.86 16.30
CA VAL A 517 -2.82 -7.49 16.85
C VAL A 517 -2.82 -6.47 15.72
N GLN A 518 -2.10 -6.70 14.62
CA GLN A 518 -2.12 -5.80 13.46
C GLN A 518 -3.49 -5.75 12.75
N ILE A 519 -4.21 -6.88 12.64
CA ILE A 519 -5.56 -6.89 12.07
C ILE A 519 -6.53 -6.19 13.04
N LEU A 520 -6.42 -6.46 14.33
CA LEU A 520 -7.22 -5.84 15.37
C LEU A 520 -7.02 -4.31 15.42
N LEU A 521 -5.77 -3.85 15.25
CA LEU A 521 -5.44 -2.44 15.14
C LEU A 521 -6.14 -1.80 13.92
N ARG A 522 -6.16 -2.49 12.76
CA ARG A 522 -6.88 -2.03 11.57
C ARG A 522 -8.39 -2.00 11.78
N ILE A 523 -8.96 -3.00 12.44
CA ILE A 523 -10.39 -3.01 12.81
C ILE A 523 -10.70 -1.80 13.70
N THR A 524 -9.90 -1.58 14.75
CA THR A 524 -10.08 -0.48 15.70
C THR A 524 -9.97 0.88 15.03
N HIS A 525 -8.98 1.04 14.15
CA HIS A 525 -8.82 2.25 13.35
C HIS A 525 -10.05 2.49 12.47
N GLN A 526 -10.53 1.44 11.80
CA GLN A 526 -11.69 1.55 10.92
C GLN A 526 -12.98 1.90 11.68
N ILE A 527 -13.18 1.33 12.87
CA ILE A 527 -14.29 1.66 13.76
C ILE A 527 -14.19 3.12 14.23
N THR A 528 -12.98 3.59 14.52
CA THR A 528 -12.74 5.00 14.87
C THR A 528 -13.17 5.92 13.73
N GLU A 529 -12.81 5.60 12.49
CA GLU A 529 -13.25 6.35 11.30
C GLU A 529 -14.77 6.34 11.13
N CYS A 530 -15.42 5.19 11.36
CA CYS A 530 -16.89 5.10 11.35
C CYS A 530 -17.51 6.05 12.39
N PHE A 531 -16.98 6.10 13.61
CA PHE A 531 -17.52 6.97 14.67
C PHE A 531 -17.23 8.46 14.42
N ARG A 532 -16.10 8.81 13.81
CA ARG A 532 -15.85 10.19 13.31
C ARG A 532 -16.91 10.59 12.28
N PHE A 533 -17.22 9.70 11.34
CA PHE A 533 -18.27 9.92 10.36
C PHE A 533 -19.65 10.09 11.02
N LEU A 534 -20.04 9.16 11.92
CA LEU A 534 -21.33 9.25 12.63
C LEU A 534 -21.49 10.55 13.41
N ARG A 535 -20.42 11.00 14.08
CA ARG A 535 -20.40 12.28 14.78
C ARG A 535 -20.59 13.45 13.84
N THR A 536 -19.83 13.48 12.74
CA THR A 536 -19.93 14.57 11.74
C THR A 536 -21.34 14.62 11.16
N TYR A 537 -21.90 13.45 10.81
CA TYR A 537 -23.25 13.32 10.30
C TYR A 537 -24.29 13.80 11.32
N ALA A 538 -24.12 13.44 12.60
CA ALA A 538 -24.98 13.92 13.69
C ALA A 538 -24.90 15.43 13.90
N ASP A 539 -23.70 16.02 13.84
CA ASP A 539 -23.48 17.46 13.99
C ASP A 539 -24.12 18.24 12.83
N GLU A 540 -24.03 17.73 11.60
CA GLU A 540 -24.65 18.30 10.41
C GLU A 540 -26.17 18.19 10.49
N LEU A 541 -26.70 17.04 10.91
CA LEU A 541 -28.12 16.83 11.10
C LEU A 541 -28.69 17.72 12.22
N GLY A 542 -27.92 17.90 13.29
CA GLY A 542 -28.20 18.86 14.35
C GLY A 542 -28.21 20.30 13.84
N ALA A 543 -27.24 20.73 13.03
CA ALA A 543 -27.27 22.08 12.45
C ALA A 543 -28.52 22.32 11.58
N CYS A 544 -29.01 21.30 10.88
CA CYS A 544 -30.21 21.37 10.05
C CYS A 544 -31.50 21.39 10.87
N LEU A 545 -31.60 20.57 11.92
CA LEU A 545 -32.78 20.51 12.78
C LEU A 545 -33.05 21.82 13.53
N TRP A 546 -32.01 22.63 13.75
CA TRP A 546 -32.09 23.89 14.51
C TRP A 546 -32.11 25.13 13.62
N SER A 547 -31.97 24.97 12.31
CA SER A 547 -32.21 26.05 11.36
C SER A 547 -33.48 25.71 10.58
N ASP A 548 -34.53 26.51 10.73
CA ASP A 548 -35.81 26.38 10.00
C ASP A 548 -35.66 26.48 8.45
N SER A 549 -34.43 26.51 7.95
CA SER A 549 -34.09 26.58 6.55
C SER A 549 -33.93 25.18 5.98
N ILE A 550 -34.95 24.73 5.27
CA ILE A 550 -35.03 23.45 4.55
C ILE A 550 -34.05 23.45 3.36
N GLN A 551 -32.75 23.38 3.63
CA GLN A 551 -31.74 23.02 2.64
C GLN A 551 -30.85 21.92 3.23
N TYR A 552 -31.27 20.68 2.99
CA TYR A 552 -30.54 19.43 3.25
C TYR A 552 -29.10 19.53 2.70
N PRO A 553 -28.06 19.75 3.53
CA PRO A 553 -26.75 20.16 3.03
C PRO A 553 -25.76 18.99 2.88
N LEU A 554 -26.19 17.74 3.06
CA LEU A 554 -25.49 16.59 2.51
C LEU A 554 -26.43 15.88 1.57
N THR A 555 -26.06 15.90 0.30
CA THR A 555 -26.68 15.06 -0.72
C THR A 555 -26.74 13.64 -0.17
N VAL A 556 -27.93 13.13 0.12
CA VAL A 556 -28.19 11.79 0.68
C VAL A 556 -27.31 10.73 0.01
N GLY A 557 -27.11 10.84 -1.31
CA GLY A 557 -26.25 9.95 -2.07
C GLY A 557 -24.73 10.02 -1.82
N HIS A 558 -24.21 10.97 -1.04
CA HIS A 558 -22.81 10.99 -0.60
C HIS A 558 -22.64 10.23 0.72
N ALA A 559 -23.56 10.39 1.67
CA ALA A 559 -23.58 9.64 2.91
C ALA A 559 -23.73 8.13 2.64
N ASP A 560 -24.64 7.75 1.74
CA ASP A 560 -24.85 6.35 1.34
C ASP A 560 -23.57 5.67 0.84
N LYS A 561 -22.77 6.39 0.03
CA LYS A 561 -21.52 5.86 -0.52
C LYS A 561 -20.45 5.65 0.55
N HIS A 562 -20.36 6.56 1.52
CA HIS A 562 -19.42 6.43 2.63
C HIS A 562 -19.84 5.30 3.56
N VAL A 563 -21.13 5.25 3.92
CA VAL A 563 -21.72 4.16 4.71
C VAL A 563 -21.44 2.80 4.08
N GLN A 564 -21.72 2.64 2.78
CA GLN A 564 -21.50 1.39 2.07
C GLN A 564 -20.01 1.01 2.05
N ARG A 565 -19.12 1.98 1.81
CA ARG A 565 -17.68 1.74 1.83
C ARG A 565 -17.19 1.31 3.22
N TYR A 566 -17.68 1.94 4.27
CA TYR A 566 -17.30 1.58 5.63
C TYR A 566 -17.75 0.17 5.99
N LYS A 567 -18.98 -0.18 5.62
CA LYS A 567 -19.52 -1.54 5.77
C LYS A 567 -18.62 -2.57 5.09
N GLU A 568 -18.29 -2.38 3.82
CA GLU A 568 -17.44 -3.30 3.05
C GLU A 568 -16.05 -3.49 3.69
N ILE A 569 -15.43 -2.41 4.18
CA ILE A 569 -14.11 -2.49 4.81
C ILE A 569 -14.18 -3.23 6.16
N VAL A 570 -15.19 -2.95 6.99
CA VAL A 570 -15.35 -3.63 8.29
C VAL A 570 -15.61 -5.13 8.08
N GLU A 571 -16.49 -5.49 7.15
CA GLU A 571 -16.77 -6.89 6.80
C GLU A 571 -15.52 -7.62 6.29
N TYR A 572 -14.73 -6.97 5.45
CA TYR A 572 -13.47 -7.52 4.94
C TYR A 572 -12.44 -7.76 6.05
N LEU A 573 -12.26 -6.78 6.95
CA LEU A 573 -11.32 -6.89 8.07
C LEU A 573 -11.73 -7.99 9.06
N LEU A 574 -13.04 -8.12 9.33
CA LEU A 574 -13.56 -9.20 10.16
C LEU A 574 -13.36 -10.57 9.55
N SER A 575 -13.62 -10.71 8.24
CA SER A 575 -13.38 -11.97 7.52
C SER A 575 -11.90 -12.36 7.58
N SER A 576 -11.01 -11.37 7.36
CA SER A 576 -9.56 -11.58 7.48
C SER A 576 -9.12 -11.98 8.90
N PHE A 577 -9.77 -11.44 9.94
CA PHE A 577 -9.51 -11.83 11.33
C PHE A 577 -10.01 -13.26 11.60
N ARG A 578 -11.23 -13.60 11.15
CA ARG A 578 -11.83 -14.94 11.28
C ARG A 578 -10.97 -16.02 10.65
N ASP A 579 -10.60 -15.83 9.39
CA ASP A 579 -9.81 -16.81 8.63
C ASP A 579 -8.49 -17.10 9.34
N ARG A 580 -7.87 -16.07 9.92
CA ARG A 580 -6.60 -16.20 10.61
C ARG A 580 -6.73 -16.82 12.00
N ALA A 581 -7.77 -16.46 12.75
CA ALA A 581 -8.08 -17.10 14.02
C ALA A 581 -8.38 -18.60 13.84
N LEU A 582 -9.12 -18.97 12.78
CA LEU A 582 -9.40 -20.35 12.43
C LEU A 582 -8.12 -21.14 12.11
N VAL A 583 -7.20 -20.57 11.33
CA VAL A 583 -5.92 -21.21 11.02
C VAL A 583 -5.11 -21.47 12.29
N GLU A 584 -5.03 -20.51 13.20
CA GLU A 584 -4.31 -20.70 14.47
C GLU A 584 -4.95 -21.75 15.38
N ILE A 585 -6.29 -21.77 15.46
CA ILE A 585 -7.03 -22.82 16.19
C ILE A 585 -6.74 -24.19 15.57
N GLN A 586 -6.79 -24.32 14.24
CA GLN A 586 -6.49 -25.57 13.55
C GLN A 586 -5.06 -26.06 13.81
N ILE A 587 -4.07 -25.15 13.77
CA ILE A 587 -2.67 -25.48 14.09
C ILE A 587 -2.55 -25.95 15.55
N LYS A 588 -3.20 -25.26 16.50
CA LYS A 588 -3.18 -25.65 17.92
C LYS A 588 -3.86 -27.02 18.16
N VAL A 589 -5.00 -27.28 17.53
CA VAL A 589 -5.70 -28.56 17.62
C VAL A 589 -4.84 -29.69 17.05
N HIS A 590 -4.17 -29.48 15.90
CA HIS A 590 -3.24 -30.46 15.35
C HIS A 590 -2.05 -30.70 16.29
N HIS A 591 -1.48 -29.65 16.87
CA HIS A 591 -0.35 -29.78 17.78
C HIS A 591 -0.72 -30.54 19.08
N HIS A 592 -1.93 -30.32 19.60
CA HIS A 592 -2.44 -31.07 20.75
C HIS A 592 -2.78 -32.53 20.41
N ALA A 593 -3.28 -32.81 19.20
CA ALA A 593 -3.52 -34.18 18.75
C ALA A 593 -2.20 -34.97 18.60
N ASP A 594 -1.14 -34.34 18.10
CA ASP A 594 0.18 -34.98 17.93
C ASP A 594 0.89 -35.25 19.26
N LEU A 595 0.66 -34.41 20.28
CA LEU A 595 1.20 -34.63 21.64
C LEU A 595 0.35 -35.62 22.47
N GLY A 596 -0.82 -36.02 21.98
CA GLY A 596 -1.81 -36.84 22.68
C GLY A 596 -1.77 -38.33 22.39
N VAL A 597 -0.85 -38.84 21.56
CA VAL A 597 -0.67 -40.29 21.36
C VAL A 597 0.47 -40.78 22.25
N PRO A 598 0.22 -41.25 23.49
CA PRO A 598 1.21 -42.06 24.18
C PRO A 598 1.42 -43.32 23.33
N ARG A 599 2.59 -43.42 22.70
CA ARG A 599 3.11 -44.71 22.23
C ARG A 599 3.16 -45.61 23.46
N LEU A 600 2.13 -46.43 23.66
CA LEU A 600 2.17 -47.58 24.54
C LEU A 600 3.34 -48.43 24.05
N ALA A 601 4.46 -48.31 24.76
CA ALA A 601 5.59 -49.18 24.58
C ALA A 601 5.10 -50.62 24.83
N ASN A 602 5.26 -51.47 23.81
CA ASN A 602 5.19 -52.91 23.97
C ASN A 602 6.13 -53.30 25.11
N HIS A 603 5.55 -53.77 26.21
CA HIS A 603 6.26 -54.57 27.19
C HIS A 603 6.12 -56.02 26.76
N ASP A 604 7.17 -56.54 26.13
CA ASP A 604 7.37 -57.98 25.99
C ASP A 604 7.52 -58.61 27.38
N ALA A 605 6.69 -59.62 27.65
CA ALA A 605 6.84 -60.62 28.70
C ALA A 605 6.41 -61.98 28.12
#